data_AF-A0A1X2FCZ1-F1
#
_entry.id   AF-A0A1X2FCZ1-F1
#
_cell.length_a   1.000
_cell.length_b   1.000
_cell.length_c   1.000
_cell.angle_alpha   90.00
_cell.angle_beta   90.00
_cell.angle_gamma   90.00
#
_symmetry.space_group_name_H-M   'P 1'
#
loop_
_entity.id
_entity.type
_entity.pdbx_description
1 polymer ?
#
loop_
_entity_poly.entity_id
_entity_poly.type
_entity_poly.pdbx_seq_one_letter_code
_entity_poly.pdbx_strand_id
1 'polypeptide(L)'
;MLLDPSLRIRAASAAYASVTLRERDELCGQLLFDAFPDNPGDPQASGTTNLAASLETAMRGGRPHNMWIQRYDIRDPDSPDKFLPKVWSPSNAPLVDHGELIGVVHRVKEVAGFEHLVSVLARALETGRSWSSAELLHTLAAVTDAEKERHSQRERALAIENEQLQAAIDTRDLIGQAKGMLMERFNIDSVGAFNLLVRLSQDTNTRVEQIARKVVEAQRRPQSS
;
A
#
# COMPACT_ATOMS: atom_id res chain seq x y z
N MET A 1 3.94 -1.75 -19.31
CA MET A 1 2.72 -1.40 -20.04
C MET A 1 3.06 -1.29 -21.53
N LEU A 2 2.13 -1.68 -22.40
CA LEU A 2 2.23 -1.54 -23.85
C LEU A 2 1.31 -0.40 -24.30
N LEU A 3 1.87 0.50 -25.11
CA LEU A 3 1.19 1.63 -25.73
C LEU A 3 1.20 1.44 -27.25
N ASP A 4 0.13 1.84 -27.93
CA ASP A 4 0.17 2.01 -29.39
C ASP A 4 0.80 3.37 -29.78
N PRO A 5 1.00 3.68 -31.08
CA PRO A 5 1.63 4.93 -31.50
C PRO A 5 0.81 6.18 -31.15
N SER A 6 -0.48 6.04 -30.85
CA SER A 6 -1.35 7.11 -30.35
C SER A 6 -1.37 7.20 -28.83
N LEU A 7 -0.45 6.51 -28.14
CA LEU A 7 -0.31 6.47 -26.69
C LEU A 7 -1.54 5.90 -25.96
N ARG A 8 -2.37 5.10 -26.65
CA ARG A 8 -3.43 4.35 -25.98
C ARG A 8 -2.85 3.09 -25.36
N ILE A 9 -3.33 2.77 -24.17
CA ILE A 9 -2.88 1.60 -23.42
C ILE A 9 -3.48 0.35 -24.06
N ARG A 10 -2.62 -0.54 -24.55
CA ARG A 10 -3.02 -1.81 -25.17
C ARG A 10 -2.95 -2.98 -24.20
N ALA A 11 -2.05 -2.93 -23.24
CA ALA A 11 -1.96 -3.93 -22.17
C ALA A 11 -1.14 -3.40 -20.98
N ALA A 12 -1.52 -3.80 -19.78
CA ALA A 12 -0.73 -3.61 -18.56
C ALA A 12 -0.42 -4.98 -17.91
N SER A 13 0.80 -5.12 -17.39
CA SER A 13 1.16 -6.27 -16.55
C SER A 13 0.59 -6.10 -15.15
N ALA A 14 0.39 -7.20 -14.42
CA ALA A 14 -0.05 -7.16 -13.03
C ALA A 14 0.90 -6.34 -12.13
N ALA A 15 2.21 -6.46 -12.37
CA ALA A 15 3.21 -5.67 -11.65
C ALA A 15 3.07 -4.15 -11.90
N TYR A 16 2.77 -3.74 -13.14
CA TYR A 16 2.56 -2.32 -13.45
C TYR A 16 1.29 -1.80 -12.76
N ALA A 17 0.18 -2.52 -12.91
CA ALA A 17 -1.11 -2.18 -12.32
C ALA A 17 -1.01 -2.04 -10.79
N SER A 18 -0.33 -2.99 -10.14
CA SER A 18 -0.10 -2.99 -8.69
C SER A 18 0.69 -1.76 -8.20
N VAL A 19 1.80 -1.40 -8.84
CA VAL A 19 2.59 -0.25 -8.37
C VAL A 19 1.89 1.09 -8.60
N THR A 20 1.07 1.18 -9.66
CA THR A 20 0.28 2.39 -9.95
C THR A 20 -1.07 2.43 -9.24
N LEU A 21 -1.40 1.42 -8.42
CA LEU A 21 -2.70 1.29 -7.73
C LEU A 21 -3.90 1.36 -8.68
N ARG A 22 -3.79 0.68 -9.82
CA ARG A 22 -4.84 0.58 -10.85
C ARG A 22 -5.20 -0.87 -11.10
N GLU A 23 -6.42 -1.10 -11.58
CA GLU A 23 -6.87 -2.39 -12.08
C GLU A 23 -6.44 -2.59 -13.55
N ARG A 24 -6.19 -3.83 -13.97
CA ARG A 24 -5.71 -4.09 -15.35
C ARG A 24 -6.79 -3.81 -16.39
N ASP A 25 -8.03 -4.15 -16.05
CA ASP A 25 -9.15 -4.11 -16.98
C ASP A 25 -9.65 -2.68 -17.21
N GLU A 26 -9.40 -1.75 -16.28
CA GLU A 26 -9.72 -0.33 -16.48
C GLU A 26 -8.73 0.39 -17.40
N LEU A 27 -7.47 -0.05 -17.46
CA LEU A 27 -6.42 0.68 -18.16
C LEU A 27 -6.51 0.51 -19.67
N CYS A 28 -6.88 -0.68 -20.14
CA CYS A 28 -6.88 -0.99 -21.57
C CYS A 28 -7.87 -0.10 -22.35
N GLY A 29 -7.40 0.51 -23.43
CA GLY A 29 -8.17 1.40 -24.30
C GLY A 29 -8.09 2.89 -23.92
N GLN A 30 -7.74 3.22 -22.67
CA GLN A 30 -7.56 4.61 -22.23
C GLN A 30 -6.32 5.25 -22.86
N LEU A 31 -6.34 6.57 -22.98
CA LEU A 31 -5.14 7.35 -23.29
C LEU A 31 -4.24 7.40 -22.04
N LEU A 32 -2.93 7.25 -22.22
CA LEU A 32 -1.96 7.23 -21.11
C LEU A 32 -2.15 8.40 -20.13
N PHE A 33 -2.26 9.63 -20.63
CA PHE A 33 -2.32 10.83 -19.81
C PHE A 33 -3.71 11.12 -19.23
N ASP A 34 -4.77 10.50 -19.78
CA ASP A 34 -6.10 10.51 -19.15
C ASP A 34 -6.14 9.53 -17.97
N ALA A 35 -5.52 8.37 -18.15
CA ALA A 35 -5.37 7.38 -17.08
C ALA A 35 -4.46 7.90 -15.96
N PHE A 36 -3.37 8.59 -16.32
CA PHE A 36 -2.37 9.10 -15.39
C PHE A 36 -2.13 10.60 -15.62
N PRO A 37 -3.02 11.49 -15.17
CA PRO A 37 -2.82 12.93 -15.30
C PRO A 37 -1.83 13.45 -14.25
N ASP A 38 -1.26 14.63 -14.49
CA ASP A 38 -0.51 15.35 -13.46
C ASP A 38 -1.42 15.73 -12.28
N ASN A 39 -0.82 15.85 -11.09
CA ASN A 39 -1.50 16.29 -9.88
C ASN A 39 -1.87 17.79 -10.00
N PRO A 40 -3.16 18.15 -10.08
CA PRO A 40 -3.57 19.54 -10.23
C PRO A 40 -3.28 20.39 -8.98
N GLY A 41 -3.07 19.74 -7.82
CA GLY A 41 -2.68 20.40 -6.58
C GLY A 41 -1.18 20.73 -6.48
N ASP A 42 -0.38 20.31 -7.46
CA ASP A 42 1.06 20.54 -7.50
C ASP A 42 1.44 21.43 -8.70
N PRO A 43 1.69 22.73 -8.47
CA PRO A 43 2.08 23.67 -9.53
C PRO A 43 3.40 23.34 -10.22
N GLN A 44 4.24 22.46 -9.62
CA GLN A 44 5.51 22.03 -10.20
C GLN A 44 5.41 20.66 -10.90
N ALA A 45 4.20 20.10 -10.99
CA ALA A 45 3.97 18.84 -11.70
C ALA A 45 4.39 18.97 -13.17
N SER A 46 5.26 18.05 -13.59
CA SER A 46 5.82 18.00 -14.94
C SER A 46 5.88 16.57 -15.48
N GLY A 47 5.19 15.65 -14.80
CA GLY A 47 5.29 14.22 -15.05
C GLY A 47 4.82 13.85 -16.44
N THR A 48 3.67 14.41 -16.86
CA THR A 48 3.10 14.20 -18.20
C THR A 48 4.02 14.76 -19.29
N THR A 49 4.49 15.99 -19.15
CA THR A 49 5.37 16.68 -20.11
C THR A 49 6.68 15.92 -20.33
N ASN A 50 7.35 15.54 -19.24
CA ASN A 50 8.62 14.82 -19.29
C ASN A 50 8.45 13.41 -19.90
N LEU A 51 7.36 12.73 -19.56
CA LEU A 51 7.04 11.41 -20.09
C LEU A 51 6.71 11.48 -21.59
N ALA A 52 5.92 12.46 -22.02
CA ALA A 52 5.60 12.68 -23.43
C ALA A 52 6.85 12.87 -24.28
N ALA A 53 7.75 13.77 -23.86
CA ALA A 53 9.02 14.02 -24.55
C ALA A 53 9.90 12.76 -24.64
N SER A 54 9.90 11.94 -23.59
CA SER A 54 10.63 10.69 -23.55
C SER A 54 10.07 9.62 -24.48
N LEU A 55 8.73 9.49 -24.53
CA LEU A 55 8.04 8.57 -25.46
C LEU A 55 8.31 8.98 -26.91
N GLU A 56 8.19 10.27 -27.22
CA GLU A 56 8.50 10.82 -28.54
C GLU A 56 9.96 10.55 -28.95
N THR A 57 10.90 10.77 -28.02
CA THR A 57 12.33 10.49 -28.24
C THR A 57 12.57 9.00 -28.55
N ALA A 58 11.94 8.10 -27.80
CA ALA A 58 12.08 6.66 -28.02
C ALA A 58 11.49 6.22 -29.36
N MET A 59 10.30 6.73 -29.71
CA MET A 59 9.60 6.43 -30.96
C MET A 59 10.36 6.94 -32.19
N ARG A 60 10.80 8.22 -32.18
CA ARG A 60 11.55 8.80 -33.30
C ARG A 60 12.96 8.23 -33.43
N GLY A 61 13.62 8.00 -32.30
CA GLY A 61 15.01 7.53 -32.28
C GLY A 61 15.16 6.03 -32.54
N GLY A 62 14.08 5.24 -32.46
CA GLY A 62 14.12 3.78 -32.62
C GLY A 62 14.96 3.08 -31.54
N ARG A 63 15.24 3.76 -30.41
CA ARG A 63 16.08 3.26 -29.31
C ARG A 63 15.41 3.50 -27.97
N PRO A 64 15.67 2.66 -26.95
CA PRO A 64 15.18 2.91 -25.61
C PRO A 64 15.64 4.27 -25.08
N HIS A 65 14.70 5.05 -24.54
CA HIS A 65 14.97 6.27 -23.81
C HIS A 65 14.68 6.03 -22.32
N ASN A 66 15.72 6.06 -21.52
CA ASN A 66 15.61 5.94 -20.07
C ASN A 66 15.43 7.34 -19.48
N MET A 67 14.35 7.49 -18.72
CA MET A 67 14.10 8.72 -17.99
C MET A 67 14.84 8.67 -16.67
N TRP A 68 15.12 9.86 -16.18
CA TRP A 68 15.61 10.05 -14.83
C TRP A 68 14.46 9.89 -13.87
N ILE A 69 14.80 9.84 -12.58
CA ILE A 69 13.75 9.82 -11.59
C ILE A 69 12.97 11.12 -11.63
N GLN A 70 11.66 11.01 -11.47
CA GLN A 70 10.79 12.15 -11.37
C GLN A 70 9.69 11.88 -10.36
N ARG A 71 9.25 12.92 -9.65
CA ARG A 71 7.95 12.90 -9.03
C ARG A 71 6.88 12.80 -10.11
N TYR A 72 5.94 11.89 -9.93
CA TYR A 72 4.74 11.83 -10.75
C TYR A 72 3.65 11.15 -9.92
N ASP A 73 2.86 11.93 -9.22
CA ASP A 73 1.89 11.40 -8.28
C ASP A 73 0.81 10.58 -9.00
N ILE A 74 0.25 9.59 -8.31
CA ILE A 74 -0.86 8.78 -8.81
C ILE A 74 -2.11 9.11 -8.04
N ARG A 75 -3.29 8.94 -8.63
CA ARG A 75 -4.56 9.08 -7.91
C ARG A 75 -4.68 8.01 -6.83
N ASP A 76 -5.23 8.40 -5.69
CA ASP A 76 -5.56 7.48 -4.62
C ASP A 76 -6.80 6.65 -5.04
N PRO A 77 -6.72 5.30 -5.09
CA PRO A 77 -7.86 4.47 -5.45
C PRO A 77 -9.04 4.60 -4.48
N ASP A 78 -8.77 4.90 -3.20
CA ASP A 78 -9.80 5.04 -2.17
C ASP A 78 -10.37 6.47 -2.10
N SER A 79 -9.72 7.43 -2.77
CA SER A 79 -10.10 8.84 -2.78
C SER A 79 -9.69 9.49 -4.09
N PRO A 80 -10.48 9.38 -5.17
CA PRO A 80 -10.09 9.81 -6.52
C PRO A 80 -9.68 11.28 -6.67
N ASP A 81 -10.12 12.15 -5.74
CA ASP A 81 -9.76 13.58 -5.69
C ASP A 81 -8.38 13.82 -5.03
N LYS A 82 -7.78 12.79 -4.45
CA LYS A 82 -6.46 12.84 -3.80
C LYS A 82 -5.40 12.18 -4.67
N PHE A 83 -4.18 12.65 -4.49
CA PHE A 83 -3.00 12.12 -5.15
C PHE A 83 -2.01 11.63 -4.10
N LEU A 84 -1.43 10.46 -4.35
CA LEU A 84 -0.40 9.85 -3.53
C LEU A 84 0.97 10.23 -4.10
N PRO A 85 1.87 10.79 -3.26
CA PRO A 85 3.20 11.17 -3.70
C PRO A 85 3.99 9.94 -4.15
N LYS A 86 4.54 10.01 -5.38
CA LYS A 86 5.32 8.91 -5.95
C LYS A 86 6.51 9.42 -6.72
N VAL A 87 7.61 8.68 -6.64
CA VAL A 87 8.81 8.91 -7.44
C VAL A 87 9.08 7.68 -8.29
N TRP A 88 9.33 7.89 -9.58
CA TRP A 88 9.49 6.81 -10.55
C TRP A 88 10.80 6.93 -11.29
N SER A 89 11.38 5.81 -11.71
CA SER A 89 12.40 5.71 -12.75
C SER A 89 11.79 5.04 -13.99
N PRO A 90 11.34 5.82 -15.00
CA PRO A 90 10.76 5.26 -16.21
C PRO A 90 11.78 4.85 -17.28
N SER A 91 11.39 3.90 -18.13
CA SER A 91 12.12 3.48 -19.33
C SER A 91 11.13 3.22 -20.46
N ASN A 92 11.35 3.85 -21.61
CA ASN A 92 10.50 3.76 -22.79
C ASN A 92 11.27 3.11 -23.93
N ALA A 93 10.81 1.97 -24.42
CA ALA A 93 11.43 1.27 -25.55
C ALA A 93 10.46 1.16 -26.73
N PRO A 94 10.84 1.58 -27.94
CA PRO A 94 9.96 1.45 -29.10
C PRO A 94 9.69 -0.03 -29.39
N LEU A 95 8.46 -0.32 -29.81
CA LEU A 95 8.04 -1.62 -30.28
C LEU A 95 7.98 -1.56 -31.81
N VAL A 96 8.87 -2.30 -32.46
CA VAL A 96 9.01 -2.31 -33.92
C VAL A 96 8.74 -3.72 -34.42
N ASP A 97 7.88 -3.85 -35.42
CA ASP A 97 7.60 -5.10 -36.10
C ASP A 97 7.87 -4.93 -37.60
N HIS A 98 8.68 -5.81 -38.19
CA HIS A 98 9.11 -5.73 -39.59
C HIS A 98 9.58 -4.34 -40.09
N GLY A 99 10.15 -3.52 -39.20
CA GLY A 99 10.62 -2.17 -39.51
C GLY A 99 9.57 -1.06 -39.33
N GLU A 100 8.35 -1.41 -38.97
CA GLU A 100 7.26 -0.48 -38.66
C GLU A 100 7.15 -0.24 -37.14
N LEU A 101 7.02 1.02 -36.73
CA LEU A 101 6.77 1.37 -35.34
C LEU A 101 5.31 1.07 -34.98
N ILE A 102 5.09 0.02 -34.19
CA ILE A 102 3.77 -0.42 -33.75
C ILE A 102 3.41 0.03 -32.33
N GLY A 103 4.34 0.68 -31.61
CA GLY A 103 4.05 1.22 -30.28
C GLY A 103 5.28 1.43 -29.40
N VAL A 104 5.06 1.43 -28.08
CA VAL A 104 6.11 1.60 -27.05
C VAL A 104 5.84 0.69 -25.85
N VAL A 105 6.91 0.05 -25.35
CA VAL A 105 6.93 -0.57 -24.03
C VAL A 105 7.32 0.50 -23.02
N HIS A 106 6.36 0.90 -22.18
CA HIS A 106 6.59 1.79 -21.04
C HIS A 106 6.79 0.95 -19.77
N ARG A 107 7.93 1.14 -19.10
CA ARG A 107 8.28 0.50 -17.84
C ARG A 107 8.53 1.56 -16.78
N VAL A 108 8.10 1.29 -15.56
CA VAL A 108 8.38 2.13 -14.40
C VAL A 108 8.96 1.29 -13.29
N LYS A 109 9.85 1.89 -12.52
CA LYS A 109 10.27 1.40 -11.22
C LYS A 109 9.95 2.46 -10.18
N GLU A 110 9.21 2.10 -9.14
CA GLU A 110 9.00 2.99 -8.01
C GLU A 110 10.32 3.16 -7.24
N VAL A 111 10.62 4.41 -6.87
CA VAL A 111 11.72 4.76 -5.98
C VAL A 111 11.14 4.99 -4.60
N ALA A 112 11.31 4.00 -3.73
CA ALA A 112 10.91 4.07 -2.34
C ALA A 112 12.12 4.36 -1.45
N GLY A 113 11.98 5.30 -0.53
CA GLY A 113 13.00 5.61 0.47
C GLY A 113 14.21 6.40 -0.02
N PHE A 114 14.88 7.01 0.95
CA PHE A 114 16.08 7.82 0.74
C PHE A 114 17.26 7.00 0.20
N GLU A 115 17.42 5.75 0.63
CA GLU A 115 18.50 4.89 0.15
C GLU A 115 18.46 4.70 -1.37
N HIS A 116 17.25 4.46 -1.92
CA HIS A 116 17.12 4.30 -3.35
C HIS A 116 17.31 5.63 -4.09
N LEU A 117 16.80 6.73 -3.53
CA LEU A 117 17.03 8.08 -4.06
C LEU A 117 18.53 8.40 -4.15
N VAL A 118 19.29 8.18 -3.08
CA VAL A 118 20.74 8.41 -3.04
C VAL A 118 21.45 7.57 -4.10
N SER A 119 21.09 6.29 -4.25
CA SER A 119 21.68 5.42 -5.26
C SER A 119 21.45 5.95 -6.69
N VAL A 120 20.27 6.51 -6.95
CA VAL A 120 19.94 7.07 -8.26
C VAL A 120 20.66 8.41 -8.48
N LEU A 121 20.71 9.27 -7.46
CA LEU A 121 21.41 10.56 -7.52
C LEU A 121 22.91 10.37 -7.75
N ALA A 122 23.53 9.42 -7.05
CA ALA A 122 24.95 9.09 -7.24
C ALA A 122 25.24 8.72 -8.70
N ARG A 123 24.41 7.85 -9.28
CA ARG A 123 24.53 7.45 -10.69
C ARG A 123 24.27 8.62 -11.66
N ALA A 124 23.41 9.57 -11.30
CA ALA A 124 23.17 10.76 -12.11
C ALA A 124 24.41 11.65 -12.22
N LEU A 125 25.08 11.86 -11.09
CA LEU A 125 26.33 12.63 -11.02
C LEU A 125 27.44 12.00 -11.87
N GLU A 126 27.56 10.67 -11.89
CA GLU A 126 28.53 9.93 -12.71
C GLU A 126 28.33 10.15 -14.21
N THR A 127 27.08 10.31 -14.67
CA THR A 127 26.74 10.50 -16.09
C THR A 127 26.81 11.96 -16.56
N GLY A 128 27.23 12.89 -15.69
CA GLY A 128 27.40 14.30 -16.03
C GLY A 128 26.08 15.08 -16.21
N ARG A 129 24.97 14.58 -15.65
CA ARG A 129 23.68 15.26 -15.75
C ARG A 129 23.53 16.31 -14.66
N SER A 130 23.15 17.52 -15.05
CA SER A 130 22.80 18.59 -14.12
C SER A 130 21.30 18.57 -13.85
N TRP A 131 20.90 18.62 -12.59
CA TRP A 131 19.53 18.89 -12.18
C TRP A 131 19.41 20.36 -11.83
N SER A 132 18.26 20.96 -12.13
CA SER A 132 17.93 22.23 -11.49
C SER A 132 17.66 22.01 -9.99
N SER A 133 17.91 23.05 -9.18
CA SER A 133 17.59 23.01 -7.76
C SER A 133 16.10 22.76 -7.50
N ALA A 134 15.23 23.25 -8.39
CA ALA A 134 13.78 23.05 -8.29
C ALA A 134 13.40 21.57 -8.46
N GLU A 135 13.92 20.89 -9.50
CA GLU A 135 13.65 19.46 -9.73
C GLU A 135 14.15 18.57 -8.58
N LEU A 136 15.33 18.90 -8.02
CA LEU A 136 15.88 18.18 -6.86
C LEU A 136 14.99 18.33 -5.64
N LEU A 137 14.67 19.57 -5.27
CA LEU A 137 13.80 19.86 -4.13
C LEU A 137 12.42 19.24 -4.30
N HIS A 138 11.88 19.29 -5.51
CA HIS A 138 10.57 18.73 -5.82
C HIS A 138 10.55 17.20 -5.65
N THR A 139 11.58 16.52 -6.15
CA THR A 139 11.71 15.07 -6.00
C THR A 139 11.99 14.67 -4.54
N LEU A 140 12.82 15.42 -3.82
CA LEU A 140 13.08 15.21 -2.39
C LEU A 140 11.82 15.38 -1.54
N ALA A 141 10.99 16.38 -1.85
CA ALA A 141 9.71 16.59 -1.19
C ALA A 141 8.80 15.36 -1.37
N ALA A 142 8.69 14.84 -2.59
CA ALA A 142 7.90 13.65 -2.87
C ALA A 142 8.36 12.40 -2.10
N VAL A 143 9.68 12.16 -2.01
CA VAL A 143 10.21 11.04 -1.20
C VAL A 143 9.89 11.26 0.28
N THR A 144 10.05 12.48 0.78
CA THR A 144 9.74 12.81 2.17
C THR A 144 8.26 12.60 2.50
N ASP A 145 7.37 13.02 1.61
CA ASP A 145 5.93 12.88 1.79
C ASP A 145 5.48 11.41 1.69
N ALA A 146 6.06 10.65 0.77
CA ALA A 146 5.83 9.21 0.67
C ALA A 146 6.29 8.47 1.94
N GLU A 147 7.44 8.82 2.51
CA GLU A 147 7.94 8.24 3.76
C GLU A 147 7.05 8.59 4.95
N LYS A 148 6.59 9.85 5.05
CA LYS A 148 5.64 10.27 6.10
C LYS A 148 4.34 9.47 6.03
N GLU A 149 3.79 9.27 4.84
CA GLU A 149 2.56 8.50 4.66
C GLU A 149 2.76 7.04 5.07
N ARG A 150 3.84 6.39 4.60
CA ARG A 150 4.17 5.02 5.02
C ARG A 150 4.36 4.90 6.53
N HIS A 151 5.01 5.89 7.15
CA HIS A 151 5.20 5.91 8.60
C HIS A 151 3.86 5.99 9.34
N SER A 152 2.98 6.90 8.93
CA SER A 152 1.65 7.03 9.54
C SER A 152 0.81 5.77 9.39
N GLN A 153 0.85 5.14 8.21
CA GLN A 153 0.17 3.85 7.97
C GLN A 153 0.69 2.75 8.90
N ARG A 154 2.01 2.68 9.08
CA ARG A 154 2.64 1.70 9.97
C ARG A 154 2.29 1.94 11.44
N GLU A 155 2.30 3.18 11.89
CA GLU A 155 1.89 3.53 13.26
C GLU A 155 0.43 3.14 13.52
N ARG A 156 -0.47 3.40 12.57
CA ARG A 156 -1.88 2.98 12.67
C ARG A 156 -2.03 1.46 12.72
N ALA A 157 -1.32 0.74 11.87
CA ALA A 157 -1.35 -0.73 11.87
C ALA A 157 -0.86 -1.30 13.21
N LEU A 158 0.24 -0.76 13.75
CA LEU A 158 0.77 -1.16 15.05
C LEU A 158 -0.18 -0.81 16.20
N ALA A 159 -0.87 0.33 16.15
CA ALA A 159 -1.86 0.69 17.15
C ALA A 159 -3.02 -0.31 17.17
N ILE A 160 -3.55 -0.67 15.99
CA ILE A 160 -4.62 -1.68 15.85
C ILE A 160 -4.15 -3.05 16.37
N GLU A 161 -2.93 -3.47 16.01
CA GLU A 161 -2.37 -4.74 16.48
C GLU A 161 -2.22 -4.76 18.01
N ASN A 162 -1.71 -3.68 18.60
CA ASN A 162 -1.58 -3.55 20.06
C ASN A 162 -2.94 -3.62 20.76
N GLU A 163 -3.97 -2.96 20.23
CA GLU A 163 -5.33 -3.04 20.78
C GLU A 163 -5.88 -4.47 20.74
N GLN A 164 -5.66 -5.19 19.64
CA GLN A 164 -6.09 -6.58 19.50
C GLN A 164 -5.34 -7.52 20.46
N LEU A 165 -4.03 -7.34 20.61
CA LEU A 165 -3.21 -8.09 21.56
C LEU A 165 -3.66 -7.84 23.00
N GLN A 166 -3.92 -6.58 23.35
CA GLN A 166 -4.41 -6.23 24.69
C GLN A 166 -5.77 -6.88 24.97
N ALA A 167 -6.71 -6.82 24.02
CA ALA A 167 -8.01 -7.46 24.17
C ALA A 167 -7.91 -9.00 24.33
N ALA A 168 -6.94 -9.64 23.66
CA ALA A 168 -6.69 -11.06 23.78
C ALA A 168 -6.12 -11.43 25.17
N ILE A 169 -5.21 -10.61 25.73
CA ILE A 169 -4.69 -10.79 27.09
C ILE A 169 -5.83 -10.67 28.11
N ASP A 170 -6.64 -9.61 28.03
CA ASP A 170 -7.75 -9.38 28.95
C ASP A 170 -8.77 -10.55 28.91
N THR A 171 -9.05 -11.06 27.71
CA THR A 171 -9.94 -12.22 27.52
C THR A 171 -9.37 -13.48 28.17
N ARG A 172 -8.06 -13.74 27.99
CA ARG A 172 -7.38 -14.89 28.59
C ARG A 172 -7.44 -14.84 30.11
N ASP A 173 -7.18 -13.67 30.69
CA ASP A 173 -7.17 -13.47 32.13
C ASP A 173 -8.59 -13.63 32.71
N LEU A 174 -9.62 -13.13 32.02
CA LEU A 174 -11.02 -13.31 32.40
C LEU A 174 -11.44 -14.79 32.38
N ILE A 175 -11.08 -15.53 31.33
CA ILE A 175 -11.33 -16.97 31.24
C ILE A 175 -10.58 -17.72 32.34
N GLY A 176 -9.33 -17.32 32.63
CA GLY A 176 -8.55 -17.87 33.75
C GLY A 176 -9.26 -17.70 35.11
N GLN A 177 -9.78 -16.51 35.40
CA GLN A 177 -10.55 -16.24 36.62
C GLN A 177 -11.80 -17.11 36.71
N ALA A 178 -12.59 -17.17 35.63
CA ALA A 178 -13.80 -18.00 35.59
C ALA A 178 -13.48 -19.48 35.79
N LYS A 179 -12.39 -19.99 35.17
CA LYS A 179 -11.93 -21.36 35.38
C LYS A 179 -11.60 -21.62 36.84
N GLY A 180 -10.81 -20.75 37.49
CA GLY A 180 -10.47 -20.89 38.91
C GLY A 180 -11.70 -20.96 39.81
N MET A 181 -12.72 -20.12 39.54
CA MET A 181 -13.99 -20.14 40.27
C MET A 181 -14.78 -21.44 40.08
N LEU A 182 -14.84 -21.94 38.83
CA LEU A 182 -15.54 -23.19 38.52
C LEU A 182 -14.81 -24.41 39.11
N MET A 183 -13.47 -24.41 39.08
CA MET A 183 -12.65 -25.45 39.70
C MET A 183 -12.97 -25.58 41.19
N GLU A 184 -12.99 -24.46 41.91
CA GLU A 184 -13.32 -24.43 43.35
C GLU A 184 -14.76 -24.89 43.61
N ARG A 185 -15.74 -24.34 42.87
CA ARG A 185 -17.16 -24.58 43.14
C ARG A 185 -17.63 -26.00 42.81
N PHE A 186 -17.07 -26.60 41.77
CA PHE A 186 -17.50 -27.92 41.28
C PHE A 186 -16.48 -29.02 41.56
N ASN A 187 -15.36 -28.70 42.22
CA ASN A 187 -14.24 -29.62 42.49
C ASN A 187 -13.76 -30.34 41.22
N ILE A 188 -13.51 -29.56 40.17
CA ILE A 188 -13.04 -30.04 38.85
C ILE A 188 -11.67 -29.46 38.52
N ASP A 189 -10.95 -30.11 37.61
CA ASP A 189 -9.65 -29.61 37.14
C ASP A 189 -9.80 -28.48 36.11
N SER A 190 -8.65 -27.90 35.72
CA SER A 190 -8.59 -26.78 34.77
C SER A 190 -9.15 -27.14 33.38
N VAL A 191 -9.01 -28.39 32.96
CA VAL A 191 -9.54 -28.86 31.67
C VAL A 191 -11.06 -29.00 31.74
N GLY A 192 -11.58 -29.62 32.81
CA GLY A 192 -13.00 -29.76 33.08
C GLY A 192 -13.72 -28.42 33.19
N ALA A 193 -13.12 -27.44 33.90
CA ALA A 193 -13.68 -26.09 34.00
C ALA A 193 -13.77 -25.36 32.65
N PHE A 194 -12.76 -25.51 31.79
CA PHE A 194 -12.81 -24.93 30.45
C PHE A 194 -13.86 -25.63 29.57
N ASN A 195 -13.94 -26.97 29.63
CA ASN A 195 -14.95 -27.73 28.90
C ASN A 195 -16.38 -27.35 29.32
N LEU A 196 -16.59 -27.00 30.59
CA LEU A 196 -17.87 -26.48 31.08
C LEU A 196 -18.20 -25.12 30.45
N LEU A 197 -17.24 -24.19 30.39
CA LEU A 197 -17.42 -22.91 29.68
C LEU A 197 -17.73 -23.11 28.20
N VAL A 198 -17.06 -24.06 27.53
CA VAL A 198 -17.30 -24.40 26.12
C VAL A 198 -18.69 -25.00 25.91
N ARG A 199 -19.14 -25.93 26.77
CA ARG A 199 -20.50 -26.47 26.71
C ARG A 199 -21.54 -25.37 26.86
N LEU A 200 -21.41 -24.52 27.89
CA LEU A 200 -22.30 -23.38 28.08
C LEU A 200 -22.31 -22.44 26.86
N SER A 201 -21.16 -22.26 26.20
CA SER A 201 -21.03 -21.47 24.97
C SER A 201 -21.83 -22.07 23.83
N GLN A 202 -21.73 -23.38 23.63
CA GLN A 202 -22.48 -24.11 22.61
C GLN A 202 -23.98 -24.11 22.89
N ASP A 203 -24.38 -24.38 24.13
CA ASP A 203 -25.80 -24.46 24.54
C ASP A 203 -26.51 -23.11 24.43
N THR A 204 -25.78 -22.01 24.62
CA THR A 204 -26.34 -20.64 24.63
C THR A 204 -25.99 -19.82 23.39
N ASN A 205 -25.23 -20.39 22.45
CA ASN A 205 -24.64 -19.71 21.29
C ASN A 205 -24.01 -18.35 21.66
N THR A 206 -23.31 -18.30 22.79
CA THR A 206 -22.70 -17.09 23.36
C THR A 206 -21.19 -17.28 23.40
N ARG A 207 -20.40 -16.24 23.09
CA ARG A 207 -18.92 -16.37 23.11
C ARG A 207 -18.42 -16.77 24.51
N VAL A 208 -17.41 -17.64 24.56
CA VAL A 208 -16.80 -18.14 25.81
C VAL A 208 -16.37 -17.00 26.74
N GLU A 209 -15.81 -15.90 26.21
CA GLU A 209 -15.45 -14.71 26.99
C GLU A 209 -16.65 -14.12 27.74
N GLN A 210 -17.81 -14.01 27.10
CA GLN A 210 -19.01 -13.44 27.73
C GLN A 210 -19.57 -14.36 28.81
N ILE A 211 -19.43 -15.68 28.65
CA ILE A 211 -19.80 -16.65 29.68
C ILE A 211 -18.86 -16.55 30.87
N ALA A 212 -17.54 -16.49 30.62
CA ALA A 212 -16.55 -16.27 31.67
C ALA A 212 -16.84 -14.97 32.44
N ARG A 213 -17.20 -13.89 31.74
CA ARG A 213 -17.65 -12.63 32.34
C ARG A 213 -18.83 -12.82 33.29
N LYS A 214 -19.89 -13.49 32.83
CA LYS A 214 -21.09 -13.78 33.64
C LYS A 214 -20.75 -14.61 34.88
N VAL A 215 -19.83 -15.59 34.76
CA VAL A 215 -19.37 -16.40 35.90
C VAL A 215 -18.66 -15.53 36.94
N VAL A 216 -17.73 -14.67 36.50
CA VAL A 216 -16.97 -13.77 37.39
C VAL A 216 -17.89 -12.73 38.06
N GLU A 217 -18.86 -12.19 37.33
CA GLU A 217 -19.83 -11.23 37.88
C GLU A 217 -20.81 -11.86 38.87
N ALA A 218 -21.26 -13.09 38.62
CA ALA A 218 -22.20 -13.79 39.50
C ALA A 218 -21.63 -14.04 40.91
N GLN A 219 -20.31 -14.16 41.05
CA GLN A 219 -19.64 -14.38 42.33
C GLN A 219 -19.38 -13.08 43.11
N ARG A 220 -19.34 -11.93 42.45
CA ARG A 220 -19.16 -10.61 43.10
C ARG A 220 -20.44 -10.08 43.77
N ARG A 221 -21.61 -10.66 43.47
CA ARG A 221 -22.83 -10.39 44.25
C ARG A 221 -22.74 -11.19 45.56
N PRO A 222 -22.67 -10.55 46.74
CA PRO A 222 -22.66 -11.29 48.00
C PRO A 222 -23.93 -12.14 48.08
N GLN A 223 -23.77 -13.41 48.45
CA GLN A 223 -24.89 -14.25 48.87
C GLN A 223 -25.42 -13.64 50.18
N SER A 224 -26.40 -12.76 50.07
CA SER A 224 -27.19 -12.31 51.22
C SER A 224 -28.04 -13.49 51.69
N SER A 225 -27.62 -14.14 52.77
CA SER A 225 -28.43 -15.01 53.62
C SER A 225 -27.91 -14.95 55.03
#